data_AF-A0A838H0K8-F1
#
_entry.id   AF-A0A838H0K8-F1
#
_cell.length_a   1.000
_cell.length_b   1.000
_cell.length_c   1.000
_cell.angle_alpha   90.00
_cell.angle_beta   90.00
_cell.angle_gamma   90.00
#
_symmetry.space_group_name_H-M   'P 1'
#
loop_
_entity.id
_entity.type
_entity.pdbx_description
1 polymer ?
#
loop_
_entity_poly.entity_id
_entity_poly.type
_entity_poly.pdbx_seq_one_letter_code
_entity_poly.pdbx_strand_id
1 'polypeptide(L)'
;MTAADRLAPPTGLVLAGGASVRPGADKARLDFRGRPLLLHAVDVLGQLCDEVLVASGDGMRFDDLGVRQVADVASGAGPLAGLIAGLEAATTQLVAAVAVNLPFASADVLRLLAARWRGEPAVVPLVERRLQPLHAVWAVR
;
A
#
# COMPACT_ATOMS: atom_id res chain seq x y z
N MET A 1 -18.74 0.37 -25.49
CA MET A 1 -18.42 -0.06 -24.11
C MET A 1 -19.59 0.41 -23.25
N THR A 2 -20.52 -0.48 -22.95
CA THR A 2 -21.67 -0.21 -22.08
C THR A 2 -21.21 -0.05 -20.63
N ALA A 3 -22.09 0.39 -19.73
CA ALA A 3 -21.84 0.57 -18.29
C ALA A 3 -21.60 -0.76 -17.52
N ALA A 4 -20.88 -1.71 -18.14
CA ALA A 4 -20.54 -3.01 -17.62
C ALA A 4 -19.36 -2.92 -16.62
N ASP A 5 -19.63 -3.37 -15.41
CA ASP A 5 -18.73 -3.67 -14.29
C ASP A 5 -17.61 -2.66 -14.03
N ARG A 6 -17.98 -1.54 -13.39
CA ARG A 6 -16.99 -0.82 -12.59
C ARG A 6 -16.56 -1.77 -11.46
N LEU A 7 -15.31 -2.20 -11.50
CA LEU A 7 -14.69 -2.89 -10.36
C LEU A 7 -14.96 -2.09 -9.08
N ALA A 8 -15.21 -2.83 -7.99
CA ALA A 8 -15.22 -2.24 -6.66
C ALA A 8 -13.90 -1.48 -6.43
N PRO A 9 -13.92 -0.38 -5.64
CA PRO A 9 -12.71 0.28 -5.21
C PRO A 9 -11.70 -0.72 -4.65
N PRO A 10 -10.40 -0.60 -4.99
CA PRO A 10 -9.39 -1.52 -4.47
C PRO A 10 -9.25 -1.36 -2.95
N THR A 11 -8.79 -2.40 -2.27
CA THR A 11 -8.27 -2.28 -0.91
C THR A 11 -6.94 -1.52 -0.95
N GLY A 12 -6.80 -0.49 -0.13
CA GLY A 12 -5.54 0.24 0.02
C GLY A 12 -4.58 -0.54 0.91
N LEU A 13 -3.30 -0.60 0.55
CA LEU A 13 -2.27 -1.20 1.37
C LEU A 13 -1.06 -0.26 1.52
N VAL A 14 -0.81 0.21 2.74
CA VAL A 14 0.45 0.88 3.07
C VAL A 14 1.47 -0.16 3.50
N LEU A 15 2.60 -0.24 2.80
CA LEU A 15 3.74 -1.05 3.19
C LEU A 15 4.62 -0.26 4.16
N ALA A 16 4.37 -0.46 5.47
CA ALA A 16 5.07 0.20 6.57
C ALA A 16 5.98 -0.76 7.38
N GLY A 17 6.04 -2.03 6.97
CA GLY A 17 6.92 -3.05 7.50
C GLY A 17 8.35 -2.98 6.95
N GLY A 18 9.25 -3.73 7.60
CA GLY A 18 10.63 -3.92 7.17
C GLY A 18 11.68 -3.21 8.04
N ALA A 19 12.86 -3.84 8.11
CA ALA A 19 14.01 -3.44 8.92
C ALA A 19 14.77 -2.21 8.37
N SER A 20 14.04 -1.26 7.78
CA SER A 20 14.58 0.06 7.46
C SER A 20 14.72 0.91 8.73
N VAL A 21 15.36 0.32 9.75
CA VAL A 21 15.87 1.00 10.92
C VAL A 21 17.04 1.85 10.41
N ARG A 22 16.77 3.11 10.10
CA ARG A 22 17.84 4.08 10.35
C ARG A 22 18.11 3.98 11.85
N PRO A 23 19.36 3.92 12.32
CA PRO A 23 19.63 3.93 13.75
C PRO A 23 18.84 5.08 14.41
N GLY A 24 17.85 4.74 15.24
CA GLY A 24 17.09 5.70 16.05
C GLY A 24 15.69 6.14 15.57
N ALA A 25 15.16 5.74 14.41
CA ALA A 25 13.79 6.13 14.04
C ALA A 25 13.05 5.17 13.08
N ASP A 26 11.81 4.87 13.44
CA ASP A 26 10.82 4.22 12.58
C ASP A 26 10.42 5.15 11.43
N LYS A 27 10.74 4.78 10.19
CA LYS A 27 10.44 5.62 9.01
C LYS A 27 8.97 5.97 8.90
N ALA A 28 8.06 5.06 9.27
CA ALA A 28 6.63 5.30 9.22
C ALA A 28 6.18 6.44 10.14
N ARG A 29 6.96 6.70 11.21
CA ARG A 29 6.70 7.72 12.23
C ARG A 29 7.45 9.02 12.00
N LEU A 30 8.29 9.12 10.96
CA LEU A 30 9.00 10.37 10.66
C LEU A 30 7.98 11.48 10.41
N ASP A 31 8.19 12.63 11.05
CA ASP A 31 7.40 13.82 10.78
C ASP A 31 7.64 14.28 9.34
N PHE A 32 6.55 14.42 8.60
CA PHE A 32 6.53 15.06 7.32
C PHE A 32 5.38 16.05 7.32
N ARG A 33 5.67 17.34 7.23
CA ARG A 33 4.64 18.40 7.25
C ARG A 33 3.74 18.33 8.49
N GLY A 34 4.30 18.04 9.67
CA GLY A 34 3.58 18.06 10.95
C GLY A 34 2.75 16.81 11.24
N ARG A 35 2.87 15.75 10.42
CA ARG A 35 2.20 14.44 10.65
C ARG A 35 3.13 13.28 10.26
N PRO A 36 2.98 12.09 10.88
CA PRO A 36 3.72 10.89 10.50
C PRO A 36 3.57 10.55 9.01
N LEU A 37 4.66 10.15 8.34
CA LEU A 37 4.66 9.67 6.96
C LEU A 37 3.57 8.62 6.69
N LEU A 38 3.33 7.72 7.66
CA LEU A 38 2.29 6.71 7.57
C LEU A 38 0.91 7.32 7.28
N LEU A 39 0.54 8.39 7.98
CA LEU A 39 -0.77 9.01 7.82
C LEU A 39 -0.93 9.67 6.44
N HIS A 40 0.15 10.18 5.85
CA HIS A 40 0.09 10.69 4.47
C HIS A 40 -0.16 9.58 3.46
N ALA A 41 0.47 8.41 3.63
CA ALA A 41 0.23 7.27 2.75
C ALA A 41 -1.21 6.74 2.90
N VAL A 42 -1.74 6.71 4.12
CA VAL A 42 -3.14 6.37 4.39
C VAL A 42 -4.09 7.37 3.71
N ASP A 43 -3.83 8.67 3.85
CA ASP A 43 -4.65 9.72 3.22
C ASP A 43 -4.62 9.65 1.68
N VAL A 44 -3.47 9.29 1.08
CA VAL A 44 -3.36 9.08 -0.37
C VAL A 44 -4.23 7.92 -0.81
N LEU A 45 -4.19 6.79 -0.11
CA LEU A 45 -5.00 5.61 -0.46
C LEU A 45 -6.49 5.85 -0.19
N GLY A 46 -6.85 6.57 0.87
CA GLY A 46 -8.23 6.91 1.19
C GLY A 46 -8.94 7.78 0.13
N GLN A 47 -8.20 8.39 -0.81
CA GLN A 47 -8.78 9.10 -1.96
C GLN A 47 -9.33 8.17 -3.05
N LEU A 48 -9.00 6.87 -3.02
CA LEU A 48 -9.47 5.89 -4.00
C LEU A 48 -9.98 4.57 -3.40
N CYS A 49 -9.69 4.28 -2.14
CA CYS A 49 -10.02 3.04 -1.44
C CYS A 49 -11.03 3.30 -0.32
N ASP A 50 -12.05 2.45 -0.18
CA ASP A 50 -12.98 2.49 0.95
C ASP A 50 -12.34 1.94 2.24
N GLU A 51 -11.33 1.09 2.10
CA GLU A 51 -10.58 0.47 3.18
C GLU A 51 -9.08 0.65 2.93
N VAL A 52 -8.33 1.00 3.99
CA VAL A 52 -6.87 1.06 3.95
C VAL A 52 -6.30 0.21 5.07
N LEU A 53 -5.49 -0.77 4.68
CA LEU A 53 -4.69 -1.63 5.56
C LEU A 53 -3.26 -1.09 5.65
N VAL A 54 -2.63 -1.27 6.80
CA VAL A 54 -1.22 -0.97 7.03
C VAL A 54 -0.49 -2.27 7.33
N ALA A 55 0.34 -2.73 6.39
CA ALA A 55 1.28 -3.82 6.67
C ALA A 55 2.35 -3.31 7.64
N SER A 56 2.26 -3.73 8.90
CA SER A 56 3.01 -3.14 10.01
C SER A 56 4.37 -3.78 10.23
N GLY A 57 4.72 -4.87 9.55
CA GLY A 57 5.92 -5.64 9.89
C GLY A 57 5.66 -6.55 11.09
N ASP A 58 6.61 -6.57 12.02
CA ASP A 58 6.53 -7.41 13.21
C ASP A 58 5.51 -6.85 14.23
N GLY A 59 4.32 -7.44 14.23
CA GLY A 59 3.24 -7.10 15.17
C GLY A 59 2.51 -5.80 14.85
N MET A 60 1.65 -5.38 15.78
CA MET A 60 0.80 -4.18 15.66
C MET A 60 1.56 -2.97 16.21
N ARG A 61 2.23 -2.24 15.33
CA ARG A 61 3.19 -1.16 15.68
C ARG A 61 2.57 0.23 15.72
N PHE A 62 1.33 0.39 15.29
CA PHE A 62 0.70 1.69 15.02
C PHE A 62 -0.69 1.85 15.67
N ASP A 63 -0.94 1.16 16.78
CA ASP A 63 -2.24 1.21 17.48
C ASP A 63 -2.61 2.63 17.94
N ASP A 64 -1.60 3.42 18.34
CA ASP A 64 -1.71 4.82 18.73
C ASP A 64 -2.11 5.75 17.58
N LEU A 65 -1.97 5.31 16.33
CA LEU A 65 -2.30 6.09 15.14
C LEU A 65 -3.72 5.80 14.61
N GLY A 66 -4.46 4.88 15.22
CA GLY A 66 -5.85 4.58 14.85
C GLY A 66 -6.02 3.97 13.46
N VAL A 67 -4.97 3.33 12.93
CA VAL A 67 -4.98 2.71 11.60
C VAL A 67 -5.28 1.21 11.67
N ARG A 68 -5.93 0.67 10.64
CA ARG A 68 -6.15 -0.78 10.53
C ARG A 68 -4.86 -1.45 10.06
N GLN A 69 -4.35 -2.38 10.85
CA GLN A 69 -3.06 -3.03 10.60
C GLN A 69 -3.21 -4.49 10.24
N VAL A 70 -2.22 -4.99 9.50
CA VAL A 70 -1.96 -6.42 9.28
C VAL A 70 -0.48 -6.66 9.57
N ALA A 71 -0.19 -7.64 10.43
CA ALA A 71 1.19 -8.03 10.71
C ALA A 71 1.75 -8.88 9.58
N ASP A 72 3.05 -8.76 9.33
CA ASP A 72 3.73 -9.59 8.33
C ASP A 72 3.73 -11.06 8.79
N VAL A 73 3.42 -11.98 7.86
CA VAL A 73 3.42 -13.43 8.14
C VAL A 73 4.83 -13.95 8.41
N ALA A 74 5.84 -13.34 7.79
CA ALA A 74 7.25 -13.70 7.93
C ALA A 74 8.08 -12.48 8.31
N SER A 75 8.58 -12.47 9.55
CA SER A 75 9.46 -11.42 10.05
C SER A 75 10.70 -11.24 9.17
N GLY A 76 11.09 -9.99 8.93
CA GLY A 76 12.34 -9.66 8.23
C GLY A 76 12.36 -9.92 6.72
N ALA A 77 11.27 -10.36 6.10
CA ALA A 77 11.22 -10.65 4.65
C ALA A 77 11.01 -9.42 3.75
N GLY A 78 11.10 -8.21 4.31
CA GLY A 78 11.03 -6.95 3.58
C GLY A 78 9.63 -6.65 3.02
N PRO A 79 9.52 -5.73 2.03
CA PRO A 79 8.22 -5.27 1.52
C PRO A 79 7.33 -6.37 0.94
N LEU A 80 7.90 -7.50 0.53
CA LEU A 80 7.14 -8.63 0.00
C LEU A 80 6.28 -9.30 1.08
N ALA A 81 6.78 -9.41 2.31
CA ALA A 81 6.02 -10.00 3.42
C ALA A 81 4.77 -9.17 3.72
N GLY A 82 4.91 -7.85 3.80
CA GLY A 82 3.78 -6.95 3.97
C GLY A 82 2.80 -6.97 2.80
N LEU A 83 3.30 -7.14 1.57
CA LEU A 83 2.43 -7.30 0.39
C LEU A 83 1.61 -8.59 0.47
N ILE A 84 2.22 -9.71 0.86
CA ILE A 84 1.53 -10.98 1.05
C ILE A 84 0.46 -10.85 2.13
N ALA A 85 0.81 -10.32 3.30
CA ALA A 85 -0.14 -10.13 4.40
C ALA A 85 -1.32 -9.24 3.99
N GLY A 86 -1.06 -8.17 3.24
CA GLY A 86 -2.11 -7.30 2.72
C GLY A 86 -2.99 -7.96 1.66
N LEU A 87 -2.43 -8.77 0.77
CA LEU A 87 -3.18 -9.53 -0.24
C LEU A 87 -4.07 -10.60 0.41
N GLU A 88 -3.57 -11.29 1.44
CA GLU A 88 -4.35 -12.30 2.18
C GLU A 88 -5.50 -11.69 2.99
N ALA A 89 -5.32 -10.46 3.49
CA ALA A 89 -6.34 -9.75 4.27
C ALA A 89 -7.33 -8.93 3.42
N ALA A 90 -7.02 -8.69 2.15
CA ALA A 90 -7.85 -7.89 1.27
C ALA A 90 -9.18 -8.59 0.95
N THR A 91 -10.26 -7.80 0.89
CA THR A 91 -11.62 -8.31 0.61
C THR A 91 -12.12 -7.94 -0.78
N THR A 92 -11.28 -7.26 -1.57
CA THR A 92 -11.59 -6.76 -2.91
C THR A 92 -10.73 -7.49 -3.95
N GLN A 93 -11.04 -7.34 -5.24
CA GLN A 93 -10.29 -8.02 -6.31
C GLN A 93 -8.89 -7.43 -6.52
N LEU A 94 -8.66 -6.20 -6.07
CA LEU A 94 -7.43 -5.45 -6.33
C LEU A 94 -6.93 -4.79 -5.05
N VAL A 95 -5.62 -4.81 -4.85
CA VAL A 95 -4.92 -4.05 -3.82
C VAL A 95 -4.12 -2.92 -4.47
N ALA A 96 -4.37 -1.68 -4.06
CA ALA A 96 -3.54 -0.54 -4.40
C ALA A 96 -2.47 -0.37 -3.30
N ALA A 97 -1.20 -0.69 -3.63
CA ALA A 97 -0.11 -0.72 -2.67
C ALA A 97 0.82 0.49 -2.79
N VAL A 98 1.17 1.08 -1.65
CA VAL A 98 2.11 2.20 -1.54
C VAL A 98 3.09 1.96 -0.39
N ALA A 99 4.40 2.07 -0.63
CA ALA A 99 5.37 2.08 0.46
C ALA A 99 5.39 3.42 1.22
N VAL A 100 5.55 3.33 2.54
CA VAL A 100 5.48 4.50 3.44
C VAL A 100 6.58 5.55 3.19
N ASN A 101 7.66 5.18 2.50
CA ASN A 101 8.75 6.08 2.15
C ASN A 101 8.55 6.84 0.83
N LEU A 102 7.33 6.80 0.25
CA LEU A 102 6.95 7.53 -0.95
C LEU A 102 6.06 8.73 -0.60
N PRO A 103 6.63 9.84 -0.08
CA PRO A 103 5.85 10.99 0.40
C PRO A 103 5.07 11.73 -0.70
N PHE A 104 5.37 11.44 -1.96
CA PHE A 104 4.70 12.01 -3.14
C PHE A 104 3.90 10.96 -3.93
N ALA A 105 3.51 9.86 -3.27
CA ALA A 105 2.62 8.88 -3.87
C ALA A 105 1.34 9.55 -4.40
N SER A 106 0.89 9.11 -5.58
CA SER A 106 -0.26 9.70 -6.26
C SER A 106 -1.43 8.72 -6.33
N ALA A 107 -2.58 9.15 -5.81
CA ALA A 107 -3.84 8.40 -5.93
C ALA A 107 -4.30 8.31 -7.40
N ASP A 108 -4.05 9.35 -8.20
CA ASP A 108 -4.43 9.36 -9.62
C ASP A 108 -3.63 8.36 -10.45
N VAL A 109 -2.35 8.18 -10.14
CA VAL A 109 -1.55 7.10 -10.75
C VAL A 109 -2.13 5.74 -10.38
N LEU A 110 -2.45 5.48 -9.12
CA LEU A 110 -3.07 4.21 -8.71
C LEU A 110 -4.43 3.97 -9.36
N ARG A 111 -5.26 5.02 -9.48
CA ARG A 111 -6.54 4.99 -10.19
C ARG A 111 -6.35 4.66 -11.67
N LEU A 112 -5.34 5.23 -12.32
CA LEU A 112 -4.97 4.89 -13.69
C LEU A 112 -4.55 3.42 -13.82
N LEU A 113 -3.69 2.92 -12.91
CA LEU A 113 -3.24 1.53 -12.94
C LEU A 113 -4.40 0.55 -12.74
N ALA A 114 -5.29 0.81 -11.77
CA ALA A 114 -6.48 0.00 -11.54
C ALA A 114 -7.40 -0.04 -12.78
N ALA A 115 -7.60 1.11 -13.45
CA ALA A 115 -8.39 1.18 -14.68
C ALA A 115 -7.74 0.44 -15.87
N ARG A 116 -6.43 0.17 -15.81
CA ARG A 116 -5.67 -0.55 -16.84
C ARG A 116 -5.58 -2.04 -16.59
N TRP A 117 -6.00 -2.53 -15.44
CA TRP A 117 -6.03 -3.96 -15.14
C TRP A 117 -6.97 -4.71 -16.10
N ARG A 118 -6.51 -5.85 -16.62
CA ARG A 118 -7.24 -6.74 -17.53
C ARG A 118 -7.18 -8.21 -17.08
N GLY A 119 -6.87 -8.45 -15.80
CA GLY A 119 -6.78 -9.80 -15.21
C GLY A 119 -5.35 -10.27 -14.94
N GLU A 120 -4.34 -9.40 -15.10
CA GLU A 120 -2.96 -9.71 -14.78
C GLU A 120 -2.71 -9.78 -13.26
N PRO A 121 -1.64 -10.46 -12.79
CA PRO A 121 -1.32 -10.50 -11.36
C PRO A 121 -0.99 -9.13 -10.75
N ALA A 122 -0.48 -8.20 -11.56
CA ALA A 122 -0.16 -6.84 -11.14
C ALA A 122 -0.10 -5.89 -12.33
N VAL A 123 -0.37 -4.60 -12.07
CA VAL A 123 -0.14 -3.48 -12.98
C VAL A 123 0.86 -2.54 -12.31
N VAL A 124 2.09 -2.52 -12.85
CA VAL A 124 3.24 -1.83 -12.24
C VAL A 124 3.73 -0.74 -13.19
N PRO A 125 3.88 0.52 -12.75
CA PRO A 125 4.40 1.57 -13.61
C PRO A 125 5.92 1.42 -13.82
N LEU A 126 6.36 1.78 -15.01
CA LEU A 126 7.77 1.89 -15.39
C LEU A 126 8.14 3.36 -15.48
N VAL A 127 8.98 3.83 -14.57
CA VAL A 127 9.45 5.23 -14.50
C VAL A 127 10.96 5.21 -14.67
N GLU A 128 11.48 5.95 -15.64
CA GLU A 128 12.94 6.02 -15.90
C GLU A 128 13.60 4.63 -16.03
N ARG A 129 12.92 3.71 -16.72
CA ARG A 129 13.35 2.30 -16.91
C ARG A 129 13.41 1.47 -15.63
N ARG A 130 12.78 1.92 -14.53
CA ARG A 130 12.65 1.17 -13.28
C ARG A 130 11.19 0.87 -12.97
N LEU A 131 10.94 -0.39 -12.60
CA LEU A 131 9.63 -0.79 -12.09
C LEU A 131 9.43 -0.18 -10.70
N GLN A 132 8.21 0.26 -10.41
CA GLN A 132 7.80 0.78 -9.11
C GLN A 132 6.80 -0.19 -8.45
N PRO A 133 7.22 -1.39 -8.03
CA PRO A 133 6.30 -2.40 -7.48
C PRO A 133 5.65 -1.98 -6.16
N LEU A 134 6.23 -0.98 -5.47
CA LEU A 134 5.72 -0.45 -4.21
C LEU A 134 4.86 0.82 -4.40
N HIS A 135 4.47 1.14 -5.63
CA HIS A 135 3.43 2.09 -5.99
C HIS A 135 2.68 1.49 -7.20
N ALA A 136 1.87 0.47 -6.92
CA ALA A 136 1.31 -0.41 -7.94
C ALA A 136 -0.04 -0.98 -7.53
N VAL A 137 -0.71 -1.62 -8.48
CA VAL A 137 -1.95 -2.37 -8.25
C VAL A 137 -1.68 -3.86 -8.41
N TRP A 138 -2.17 -4.66 -7.47
CA TRP A 138 -1.96 -6.10 -7.36
C TRP A 138 -3.31 -6.82 -7.36
N ALA A 139 -3.44 -7.94 -8.06
CA ALA A 139 -4.65 -8.75 -8.03
C ALA A 139 -4.68 -9.68 -6.82
N VAL A 140 -5.83 -9.73 -6.14
CA VAL A 140 -6.13 -10.76 -5.14
C VAL A 140 -6.56 -12.01 -5.89
N ARG A 141 -5.96 -13.16 -5.55
CA ARG A 141 -6.29 -14.45 -6.18
C ARG A 141 -7.29 -15.23 -5.34
#